data_AF-A0A2W4R5K9-F1
#
_entry.id   AF-A0A2W4R5K9-F1
#
_cell.length_a   1.000
_cell.length_b   1.000
_cell.length_c   1.000
_cell.angle_alpha   90.00
_cell.angle_beta   90.00
_cell.angle_gamma   90.00
#
_symmetry.space_group_name_H-M   'P 1'
#
loop_
_entity.id
_entity.type
_entity.pdbx_description
1 polymer ?
#
loop_
_entity_poly.entity_id
_entity_poly.type
_entity_poly.pdbx_seq_one_letter_code
_entity_poly.pdbx_strand_id
1 'polypeptide(L)'
;YGESWSTGDTYNAAFGQGYVTTTPLQLINAIAAIANGGTLYRPTIVHEYLDAQGNTIEPFEPDVLRTLNLELLGEDEMITLLPLEDMIMKGPSSLACLCEQSSPYYNEVRCNPESYTNTVDIDPDPFLEDLRQYRVSLPPIAPFSTPICNELRFNPEYTPPFVSTRNIQLAQMGMRETIISGTGMNANLPYVTVAGKTGTAEYCDDIARPLGLCVPGNWPAHAWFVAYAPYEDPEIIIIAFVYNGGEGSANALPIVRETMEAYMRLKVERGGTLPGTAPTQQPVATQSVQPPDADNAGEPDTQ
;
A
#
# COMPACT_ATOMS: atom_id res chain seq x y z
N TYR A 1 9.04 9.11 27.21
CA TYR A 1 9.01 7.71 26.74
C TYR A 1 9.35 6.83 27.94
N GLY A 2 8.40 6.02 28.45
CA GLY A 2 8.57 5.26 29.70
C GLY A 2 7.30 5.06 30.53
N GLU A 3 6.17 5.69 30.15
CA GLU A 3 4.87 5.39 30.74
C GLU A 3 4.19 4.22 30.01
N SER A 4 3.34 3.49 30.72
CA SER A 4 2.54 2.41 30.16
C SER A 4 1.50 2.97 29.18
N TRP A 5 1.31 2.28 28.06
CA TRP A 5 0.26 2.60 27.09
C TRP A 5 -1.12 2.64 27.77
N SER A 6 -1.82 3.76 27.64
CA SER A 6 -3.15 3.95 28.20
C SER A 6 -4.24 3.70 27.15
N THR A 7 -5.48 3.51 27.59
CA THR A 7 -6.64 3.45 26.67
C THR A 7 -6.77 4.75 25.86
N GLY A 8 -6.43 5.91 26.45
CA GLY A 8 -6.46 7.20 25.75
C GLY A 8 -5.50 7.28 24.58
N ASP A 9 -4.33 6.64 24.70
CA ASP A 9 -3.34 6.57 23.62
C ASP A 9 -3.86 5.79 22.41
N THR A 10 -4.64 4.74 22.67
CA THR A 10 -5.31 3.96 21.61
C THR A 10 -6.28 4.82 20.82
N TYR A 11 -7.07 5.66 21.51
CA TYR A 11 -8.02 6.55 20.84
C TYR A 11 -7.29 7.61 20.02
N ASN A 12 -6.27 8.25 20.58
CA ASN A 12 -5.45 9.24 19.86
C ASN A 12 -4.82 8.63 18.59
N ALA A 13 -4.27 7.42 18.71
CA ALA A 13 -3.64 6.74 17.59
C ALA A 13 -4.63 6.44 16.45
N ALA A 14 -5.89 6.13 16.76
CA ALA A 14 -6.92 5.77 15.76
C ALA A 14 -7.23 6.89 14.76
N PHE A 15 -6.98 8.16 15.10
CA PHE A 15 -7.12 9.29 14.19
C PHE A 15 -5.80 10.01 13.90
N GLY A 16 -4.67 9.34 14.13
CA GLY A 16 -3.33 9.80 13.73
C GLY A 16 -2.73 10.86 14.66
N GLN A 17 -3.08 10.84 15.94
CA GLN A 17 -2.58 11.77 16.97
C GLN A 17 -1.84 11.02 18.10
N GLY A 18 -1.23 11.78 19.00
CA GLY A 18 -0.48 11.24 20.15
C GLY A 18 0.92 10.78 19.75
N TYR A 19 1.25 9.52 20.01
CA TYR A 19 2.59 8.97 19.73
C TYR A 19 2.81 8.52 18.29
N VAL A 20 1.78 8.62 17.43
CA VAL A 20 1.88 8.27 16.02
C VAL A 20 2.61 9.39 15.27
N THR A 21 3.83 9.11 14.82
CA THR A 21 4.59 9.99 13.92
C THR A 21 4.96 9.20 12.68
N THR A 22 4.94 9.86 11.52
CA THR A 22 5.23 9.21 10.24
C THR A 22 5.89 10.19 9.29
N THR A 23 6.78 9.68 8.45
CA THR A 23 7.32 10.44 7.33
C THR A 23 6.34 10.41 6.16
N PRO A 24 6.36 11.41 5.26
CA PRO A 24 5.57 11.35 4.04
C PRO A 24 5.80 10.09 3.22
N LEU A 25 7.04 9.55 3.22
CA LEU A 25 7.38 8.33 2.50
C LEU A 25 6.73 7.08 3.12
N GLN A 26 6.69 6.99 4.45
CA GLN A 26 5.99 5.88 5.13
C GLN A 26 4.49 5.94 4.86
N LEU A 27 3.88 7.13 4.97
CA LEU A 27 2.45 7.29 4.76
C LEU A 27 2.04 7.02 3.31
N ILE A 28 2.75 7.58 2.32
CA ILE A 28 2.43 7.32 0.91
C ILE A 28 2.59 5.84 0.56
N ASN A 29 3.57 5.13 1.13
CA ASN A 29 3.75 3.71 0.87
C ASN A 29 2.61 2.86 1.47
N ALA A 30 2.14 3.21 2.68
CA ALA A 30 0.98 2.55 3.28
C ALA A 30 -0.30 2.74 2.44
N ILE A 31 -0.53 3.96 1.93
CA ILE A 31 -1.68 4.23 1.06
C ILE A 31 -1.50 3.59 -0.32
N ALA A 32 -0.28 3.48 -0.85
CA ALA A 32 -0.01 2.77 -2.09
C ALA A 32 -0.41 1.30 -1.98
N ALA A 33 -0.16 0.65 -0.84
CA ALA A 33 -0.59 -0.72 -0.60
C ALA A 33 -2.13 -0.88 -0.58
N ILE A 34 -2.87 0.15 -0.15
CA ILE A 34 -4.34 0.17 -0.28
C ILE A 34 -4.74 0.39 -1.75
N ALA A 35 -4.09 1.32 -2.45
CA ALA A 35 -4.41 1.65 -3.84
C ALA A 35 -4.18 0.45 -4.78
N ASN A 36 -3.09 -0.29 -4.60
CA ASN A 36 -2.73 -1.42 -5.47
C ASN A 36 -3.34 -2.77 -5.06
N GLY A 37 -4.33 -2.78 -4.15
CA GLY A 37 -5.07 -3.99 -3.81
C GLY A 37 -4.49 -4.83 -2.67
N GLY A 38 -3.38 -4.42 -2.06
CA GLY A 38 -2.86 -5.04 -0.83
C GLY A 38 -1.41 -5.47 -0.86
N THR A 39 -0.58 -4.92 -1.73
CA THR A 39 0.85 -5.25 -1.79
C THR A 39 1.70 -4.06 -1.37
N LEU A 40 2.44 -4.19 -0.27
CA LEU A 40 3.39 -3.16 0.16
C LEU A 40 4.70 -3.37 -0.58
N TYR A 41 5.05 -2.45 -1.48
CA TYR A 41 6.31 -2.47 -2.21
C TYR A 41 7.38 -1.64 -1.50
N ARG A 42 8.64 -1.92 -1.83
CA ARG A 42 9.75 -1.05 -1.45
C ARG A 42 9.75 0.20 -2.33
N PRO A 43 9.70 1.40 -1.76
CA PRO A 43 9.93 2.61 -2.55
C PRO A 43 11.39 2.66 -2.99
N THR A 44 11.63 2.95 -4.27
CA THR A 44 12.97 3.16 -4.84
C THR A 44 12.97 4.38 -5.74
N ILE A 45 14.14 5.01 -5.86
CA ILE A 45 14.43 6.05 -6.86
C ILE A 45 15.28 5.51 -8.02
N VAL A 46 15.88 4.33 -7.84
CA VAL A 46 16.71 3.68 -8.85
C VAL A 46 15.77 2.90 -9.77
N HIS A 47 15.79 3.26 -11.05
CA HIS A 47 15.05 2.53 -12.09
C HIS A 47 15.85 1.28 -12.49
N GLU A 48 17.04 1.45 -13.04
CA GLU A 48 17.89 0.35 -13.49
C GLU A 48 19.37 0.72 -13.36
N TYR A 49 20.23 -0.30 -13.36
CA TYR A 49 21.68 -0.11 -13.43
C TYR A 49 22.14 -0.30 -14.88
N LEU A 50 22.91 0.66 -15.40
CA LEU A 50 23.43 0.63 -16.76
C LEU A 50 24.96 0.48 -16.76
N ASP A 51 25.50 -0.20 -17.76
CA ASP A 51 26.94 -0.22 -18.04
C ASP A 51 27.41 1.09 -18.70
N ALA A 52 28.71 1.20 -18.97
CA ALA A 52 29.29 2.37 -19.63
C ALA A 52 28.81 2.58 -21.07
N GLN A 53 28.17 1.58 -21.67
CA GLN A 53 27.62 1.59 -23.03
C GLN A 53 26.11 1.85 -23.04
N GLY A 54 25.47 1.96 -21.87
CA GLY A 54 24.04 2.18 -21.72
C GLY A 54 23.20 0.90 -21.77
N ASN A 55 23.80 -0.29 -21.66
CA ASN A 55 23.05 -1.54 -21.57
C ASN A 55 22.65 -1.81 -20.12
N THR A 56 21.43 -2.33 -19.93
CA THR A 56 20.92 -2.74 -18.63
C THR A 56 21.74 -3.90 -18.05
N ILE A 57 22.34 -3.66 -16.88
CA ILE A 57 23.01 -4.67 -16.05
C ILE A 57 21.99 -5.36 -15.15
N GLU A 58 21.13 -4.57 -14.52
CA GLU A 58 20.11 -5.05 -13.60
C GLU A 58 18.82 -4.27 -13.88
N PRO A 59 17.76 -4.96 -14.38
CA PRO A 59 16.48 -4.32 -14.67
C PRO A 59 15.75 -3.95 -13.38
N PHE A 60 14.77 -3.06 -13.50
CA PHE A 60 13.84 -2.78 -12.41
C PHE A 60 12.98 -4.01 -12.13
N GLU A 61 13.03 -4.51 -10.89
CA GLU A 61 12.09 -5.50 -10.36
C GLU A 61 11.47 -4.98 -9.06
N PRO A 62 10.13 -4.89 -8.96
CA PRO A 62 9.48 -4.47 -7.72
C PRO A 62 9.79 -5.41 -6.55
N ASP A 63 10.35 -4.86 -5.48
CA ASP A 63 10.57 -5.63 -4.25
C ASP A 63 9.33 -5.56 -3.34
N VAL A 64 8.76 -6.72 -3.03
CA VAL A 64 7.59 -6.85 -2.14
C VAL A 64 8.07 -6.86 -0.70
N LEU A 65 7.73 -5.81 0.07
CA LEU A 65 8.01 -5.73 1.50
C LEU A 65 7.03 -6.54 2.34
N ARG A 66 5.75 -6.54 1.96
CA ARG A 66 4.70 -7.21 2.73
C ARG A 66 3.48 -7.51 1.87
N THR A 67 2.94 -8.72 2.00
CA THR A 67 1.64 -9.07 1.42
C THR A 67 0.53 -8.82 2.43
N LEU A 68 -0.36 -7.84 2.21
CA LEU A 68 -1.52 -7.57 3.08
C LEU A 68 -2.74 -8.39 2.68
N ASN A 69 -2.97 -8.57 1.37
CA ASN A 69 -4.12 -9.29 0.84
C ASN A 69 -3.70 -10.67 0.33
N LEU A 70 -4.12 -11.70 1.05
CA LEU A 70 -3.81 -13.10 0.72
C LEU A 70 -4.58 -13.61 -0.49
N GLU A 71 -5.72 -12.99 -0.82
CA GLU A 71 -6.56 -13.37 -1.97
C GLU A 71 -5.89 -13.01 -3.31
N LEU A 72 -4.80 -12.22 -3.30
CA LEU A 72 -3.98 -11.94 -4.47
C LEU A 72 -2.93 -13.00 -4.74
N LEU A 73 -2.67 -13.91 -3.78
CA LEU A 73 -1.66 -14.95 -3.89
C LEU A 73 -2.32 -16.30 -4.23
N GLY A 74 -1.65 -17.09 -5.07
CA GLY A 74 -1.96 -18.50 -5.22
C GLY A 74 -1.72 -19.28 -3.92
N GLU A 75 -2.33 -20.46 -3.76
CA GLU A 75 -2.16 -21.31 -2.56
C GLU A 75 -0.69 -21.64 -2.27
N ASP A 76 0.08 -21.93 -3.33
CA ASP A 76 1.50 -22.29 -3.25
C ASP A 76 2.46 -21.07 -3.21
N GLU A 77 1.94 -19.85 -3.38
CA GLU A 77 2.79 -18.66 -3.35
C GLU A 77 3.14 -18.26 -1.92
N MET A 78 4.42 -17.89 -1.73
CA MET A 78 4.93 -17.51 -0.41
C MET A 78 4.44 -16.13 0.01
N ILE A 79 3.95 -16.04 1.24
CA ILE A 79 3.64 -14.77 1.89
C ILE A 79 4.97 -14.04 2.18
N THR A 80 4.99 -12.72 2.03
CA THR A 80 6.11 -11.91 2.52
C THR A 80 5.67 -11.12 3.75
N LEU A 81 6.42 -11.28 4.85
CA LEU A 81 6.19 -10.60 6.13
C LEU A 81 7.34 -9.69 6.52
N LEU A 82 7.08 -8.76 7.43
CA LEU A 82 8.09 -7.90 8.01
C LEU A 82 8.91 -8.62 9.09
N PRO A 83 10.17 -8.22 9.34
CA PRO A 83 11.00 -8.83 10.38
C PRO A 83 10.39 -8.79 11.77
N LEU A 84 9.64 -7.72 12.07
CA LEU A 84 8.95 -7.57 13.34
C LEU A 84 7.83 -8.61 13.51
N GLU A 85 7.11 -8.95 12.44
CA GLU A 85 6.02 -9.93 12.49
C GLU A 85 6.57 -11.34 12.74
N ASP A 86 7.66 -11.69 12.05
CA ASP A 86 8.39 -12.94 12.32
C ASP A 86 8.89 -12.99 13.77
N MET A 87 9.45 -11.89 14.28
CA MET A 87 9.92 -11.82 15.67
C MET A 87 8.78 -11.94 16.69
N ILE A 88 7.60 -11.37 16.43
CA ILE A 88 6.43 -11.54 17.28
C ILE A 88 5.97 -13.01 17.30
N MET A 89 5.92 -13.67 16.13
CA MET A 89 5.43 -15.04 16.01
C MET A 89 6.42 -16.09 16.52
N LYS A 90 7.71 -15.92 16.25
CA LYS A 90 8.74 -16.95 16.44
C LYS A 90 9.69 -16.65 17.60
N GLY A 91 9.63 -15.43 18.14
CA GLY A 91 10.42 -15.00 19.29
C GLY A 91 11.91 -15.32 19.12
N PRO A 92 12.53 -16.09 20.05
CA PRO A 92 13.93 -16.50 19.97
C PRO A 92 14.35 -17.22 18.68
N SER A 93 13.41 -17.85 17.97
CA SER A 93 13.67 -18.59 16.73
C SER A 93 13.43 -17.80 15.44
N SER A 94 13.08 -16.51 15.58
CA SER A 94 12.93 -15.59 14.45
C SER A 94 14.27 -15.31 13.75
N LEU A 95 14.18 -14.90 12.49
CA LEU A 95 15.35 -14.50 11.72
C LEU A 95 16.11 -13.35 12.40
N ALA A 96 15.38 -12.37 12.94
CA ALA A 96 15.95 -11.25 13.68
C ALA A 96 16.80 -11.72 14.88
N CYS A 97 16.27 -12.61 15.72
CA CYS A 97 16.98 -13.09 16.90
C CYS A 97 18.16 -14.01 16.60
N LEU A 98 18.10 -14.79 15.52
CA LEU A 98 19.19 -15.68 15.11
C LEU A 98 20.34 -14.93 14.44
N CYS A 99 20.04 -13.87 13.69
CA CYS A 99 21.03 -13.11 12.90
C CYS A 99 21.61 -11.87 13.59
N GLU A 100 21.00 -11.40 14.67
CA GLU A 100 21.49 -10.26 15.43
C GLU A 100 22.63 -10.65 16.38
N GLN A 101 23.83 -10.14 16.14
CA GLN A 101 25.03 -10.51 16.93
C GLN A 101 24.92 -10.17 18.42
N SER A 102 24.16 -9.13 18.78
CA SER A 102 23.91 -8.75 20.17
C SER A 102 22.85 -9.60 20.87
N SER A 103 22.09 -10.39 20.12
CA SER A 103 21.01 -11.22 20.66
C SER A 103 21.57 -12.38 21.50
N PRO A 104 20.97 -12.70 22.66
CA PRO A 104 21.30 -13.92 23.41
C PRO A 104 21.00 -15.21 22.63
N TYR A 105 20.27 -15.12 21.52
CA TYR A 105 19.89 -16.23 20.65
C TYR A 105 20.70 -16.26 19.34
N TYR A 106 21.70 -15.40 19.18
CA TYR A 106 22.55 -15.33 17.99
C TYR A 106 23.13 -16.71 17.64
N ASN A 107 23.01 -17.08 16.37
CA ASN A 107 23.56 -18.33 15.85
C ASN A 107 23.96 -18.16 14.39
N GLU A 108 25.25 -17.96 14.14
CA GLU A 108 25.81 -17.77 12.80
C GLU A 108 25.47 -18.90 11.82
N VAL A 109 25.43 -20.16 12.29
CA VAL A 109 25.12 -21.33 11.45
C VAL A 109 23.65 -21.36 11.03
N ARG A 110 22.76 -20.85 11.88
CA ARG A 110 21.31 -20.79 11.63
C ARG A 110 20.85 -19.45 11.05
N CYS A 111 21.72 -18.45 11.05
CA CYS A 111 21.48 -17.18 10.40
C CYS A 111 21.69 -17.33 8.89
N ASN A 112 20.60 -17.56 8.15
CA ASN A 112 20.62 -17.51 6.69
C ASN A 112 19.43 -16.71 6.16
N PRO A 113 19.59 -15.39 5.99
CA PRO A 113 18.58 -14.50 5.41
C PRO A 113 18.04 -14.93 4.05
N GLU A 114 18.90 -15.45 3.17
CA GLU A 114 18.56 -15.71 1.77
C GLU A 114 17.65 -16.93 1.62
N SER A 115 17.77 -17.91 2.50
CA SER A 115 16.96 -19.13 2.49
C SER A 115 16.01 -19.24 3.68
N TYR A 116 15.78 -18.15 4.44
CA TYR A 116 14.91 -18.19 5.61
C TYR A 116 13.44 -18.29 5.18
N THR A 117 12.79 -19.38 5.57
CA THR A 117 11.37 -19.61 5.38
C THR A 117 10.76 -20.22 6.63
N ASN A 118 9.49 -19.96 6.90
CA ASN A 118 8.76 -20.55 8.01
C ASN A 118 7.26 -20.64 7.64
N THR A 119 6.43 -21.12 8.55
CA THR A 119 4.97 -21.25 8.34
C THR A 119 4.17 -20.43 9.33
N VAL A 120 3.02 -19.95 8.87
CA VAL A 120 2.01 -19.25 9.67
C VAL A 120 0.66 -19.88 9.38
N ASP A 121 -0.13 -20.09 10.42
CA ASP A 121 -1.54 -20.46 10.28
C ASP A 121 -2.36 -19.19 10.04
N ILE A 122 -3.08 -19.15 8.93
CA ILE A 122 -3.90 -18.01 8.53
C ILE A 122 -5.40 -18.25 8.76
N ASP A 123 -5.81 -19.45 9.19
CA ASP A 123 -7.20 -19.73 9.47
C ASP A 123 -7.61 -19.07 10.80
N PRO A 124 -8.66 -18.23 10.82
CA PRO A 124 -9.17 -17.66 12.06
C PRO A 124 -9.90 -18.70 12.94
N ASP A 125 -10.28 -19.87 12.40
CA ASP A 125 -10.89 -20.97 13.16
C ASP A 125 -9.80 -21.80 13.85
N PRO A 126 -9.76 -21.86 15.19
CA PRO A 126 -8.72 -22.60 15.93
C PRO A 126 -8.79 -24.13 15.75
N PHE A 127 -9.80 -24.65 15.07
CA PHE A 127 -9.96 -26.09 14.80
C PHE A 127 -9.60 -26.48 13.35
N LEU A 128 -9.30 -25.49 12.50
CA LEU A 128 -8.84 -25.68 11.13
C LEU A 128 -7.42 -25.13 11.02
N GLU A 129 -6.60 -25.75 10.18
CA GLU A 129 -5.24 -25.28 9.92
C GLU A 129 -5.13 -24.91 8.44
N ASP A 130 -4.74 -23.67 8.16
CA ASP A 130 -4.30 -23.21 6.85
C ASP A 130 -2.85 -22.72 6.96
N LEU A 131 -1.93 -23.67 6.90
CA LEU A 131 -0.50 -23.40 7.04
C LEU A 131 0.08 -22.89 5.72
N ARG A 132 0.46 -21.62 5.71
CA ARG A 132 1.11 -20.97 4.57
C ARG A 132 2.58 -20.74 4.82
N GLN A 133 3.39 -20.97 3.78
CA GLN A 133 4.80 -20.63 3.83
C GLN A 133 5.00 -19.13 3.70
N TYR A 134 5.94 -18.59 4.47
CA TYR A 134 6.34 -17.19 4.37
C TYR A 134 7.86 -17.04 4.36
N ARG A 135 8.28 -15.93 3.76
CA ARG A 135 9.63 -15.37 3.85
C ARG A 135 9.59 -14.01 4.54
N VAL A 136 10.75 -13.55 5.01
CA VAL A 136 10.89 -12.23 5.63
C VAL A 136 11.54 -11.26 4.66
N SER A 137 10.88 -10.13 4.40
CA SER A 137 11.49 -9.03 3.64
C SER A 137 12.49 -8.29 4.51
N LEU A 138 13.74 -8.20 4.05
CA LEU A 138 14.79 -7.49 4.74
C LEU A 138 15.12 -6.16 4.05
N PRO A 139 15.38 -5.07 4.79
CA PRO A 139 15.96 -3.88 4.20
C PRO A 139 17.36 -4.18 3.61
N PRO A 140 17.75 -3.50 2.52
CA PRO A 140 19.05 -3.68 1.87
C PRO A 140 20.23 -3.22 2.75
N ILE A 141 19.96 -2.47 3.82
CA ILE A 141 20.96 -2.04 4.79
C ILE A 141 20.90 -2.97 6.00
N ALA A 142 22.04 -3.53 6.39
CA ALA A 142 22.32 -4.39 7.54
C ALA A 142 21.18 -4.52 8.58
N PRO A 143 20.17 -5.38 8.31
CA PRO A 143 18.94 -5.46 9.10
C PRO A 143 19.18 -5.85 10.56
N PHE A 144 20.32 -6.44 10.86
CA PHE A 144 20.67 -6.96 12.19
C PHE A 144 21.72 -6.13 12.92
N SER A 145 21.94 -4.89 12.47
CA SER A 145 22.85 -3.92 13.12
C SER A 145 22.16 -3.12 14.23
N THR A 146 20.84 -3.17 14.31
CA THR A 146 20.02 -2.58 15.37
C THR A 146 19.41 -3.69 16.22
N PRO A 147 19.21 -3.48 17.54
CA PRO A 147 18.56 -4.45 18.41
C PRO A 147 17.07 -4.59 18.06
N ILE A 148 16.76 -5.47 17.12
CA ILE A 148 15.41 -5.86 16.74
C ILE A 148 14.91 -6.93 17.70
N CYS A 149 15.78 -7.87 18.08
CA CYS A 149 15.47 -8.94 19.01
C CYS A 149 15.34 -8.39 20.44
N ASN A 150 14.14 -7.94 20.79
CA ASN A 150 13.77 -7.58 22.15
C ASN A 150 12.64 -8.49 22.62
N GLU A 151 12.69 -8.91 23.90
CA GLU A 151 11.51 -9.50 24.54
C GLU A 151 10.40 -8.46 24.60
N LEU A 152 9.46 -8.48 23.64
CA LEU A 152 8.20 -7.80 23.87
C LEU A 152 7.28 -8.77 24.63
N ARG A 153 6.39 -8.22 25.45
CA ARG A 153 5.36 -9.03 26.11
C ARG A 153 4.33 -9.40 25.03
N PHE A 154 4.27 -10.66 24.63
CA PHE A 154 3.43 -11.10 23.53
C PHE A 154 2.25 -11.94 23.95
N ASN A 155 1.19 -11.84 23.14
CA ASN A 155 0.18 -12.87 23.05
C ASN A 155 0.79 -14.08 22.31
N PRO A 156 0.75 -15.30 22.86
CA PRO A 156 1.20 -16.50 22.15
C PRO A 156 0.42 -16.79 20.85
N GLU A 157 -0.76 -16.20 20.67
CA GLU A 157 -1.64 -16.39 19.52
C GLU A 157 -1.64 -15.17 18.58
N TYR A 158 -0.48 -14.59 18.29
CA TYR A 158 -0.41 -13.51 17.31
C TYR A 158 -0.54 -14.04 15.89
N THR A 159 -1.58 -13.59 15.19
CA THR A 159 -1.75 -13.76 13.74
C THR A 159 -1.44 -12.43 13.05
N PRO A 160 -0.59 -12.40 12.01
CA PRO A 160 -0.34 -11.19 11.26
C PRO A 160 -1.65 -10.60 10.71
N PRO A 161 -1.85 -9.28 10.76
CA PRO A 161 -3.05 -8.67 10.22
C PRO A 161 -3.04 -8.78 8.70
N PHE A 162 -3.92 -9.63 8.16
CA PHE A 162 -4.24 -9.68 6.73
C PHE A 162 -5.56 -8.96 6.48
N VAL A 163 -5.72 -8.44 5.27
CA VAL A 163 -6.90 -7.65 4.88
C VAL A 163 -7.50 -8.27 3.62
N SER A 164 -8.79 -8.60 3.67
CA SER A 164 -9.51 -9.13 2.52
C SER A 164 -9.63 -8.09 1.41
N THR A 165 -9.80 -8.57 0.17
CA THR A 165 -10.07 -7.69 -0.99
C THR A 165 -11.27 -6.80 -0.71
N ARG A 166 -12.31 -7.33 -0.05
CA ARG A 166 -13.50 -6.57 0.31
C ARG A 166 -13.19 -5.38 1.23
N ASN A 167 -12.36 -5.58 2.25
CA ASN A 167 -12.02 -4.51 3.19
C ASN A 167 -11.14 -3.44 2.53
N ILE A 168 -10.22 -3.84 1.65
CA ILE A 168 -9.43 -2.89 0.85
C ILE A 168 -10.34 -2.07 -0.06
N GLN A 169 -11.27 -2.70 -0.77
CA GLN A 169 -12.24 -2.02 -1.62
C GLN A 169 -13.09 -1.02 -0.82
N LEU A 170 -13.51 -1.36 0.41
CA LEU A 170 -14.24 -0.42 1.26
C LEU A 170 -13.40 0.81 1.62
N ALA A 171 -12.11 0.63 1.91
CA ALA A 171 -11.19 1.74 2.15
C ALA A 171 -11.02 2.61 0.88
N GLN A 172 -10.80 1.98 -0.27
CA GLN A 172 -10.71 2.65 -1.57
C GLN A 172 -11.99 3.46 -1.88
N MET A 173 -13.18 2.85 -1.67
CA MET A 173 -14.47 3.53 -1.81
C MET A 173 -14.58 4.75 -0.90
N GLY A 174 -14.20 4.63 0.38
CA GLY A 174 -14.20 5.77 1.31
C GLY A 174 -13.26 6.91 0.87
N MET A 175 -12.09 6.56 0.31
CA MET A 175 -11.17 7.53 -0.28
C MET A 175 -11.76 8.18 -1.53
N ARG A 176 -12.53 7.46 -2.34
CA ARG A 176 -13.23 8.02 -3.50
C ARG A 176 -14.37 8.96 -3.09
N GLU A 177 -15.17 8.58 -2.10
CA GLU A 177 -16.25 9.41 -1.54
C GLU A 177 -15.73 10.73 -0.95
N THR A 178 -14.51 10.73 -0.39
CA THR A 178 -13.85 11.95 0.07
C THR A 178 -13.71 12.99 -1.06
N ILE A 179 -13.52 12.54 -2.30
CA ILE A 179 -13.36 13.39 -3.48
C ILE A 179 -14.69 13.72 -4.16
N ILE A 180 -15.69 12.84 -4.07
CA ILE A 180 -17.00 13.07 -4.72
C ILE A 180 -17.88 14.00 -3.87
N SER A 181 -17.92 13.81 -2.55
CA SER A 181 -18.84 14.55 -1.67
C SER A 181 -18.25 14.90 -0.30
N GLY A 182 -16.95 14.67 -0.08
CA GLY A 182 -16.30 14.88 1.21
C GLY A 182 -15.36 16.09 1.27
N THR A 183 -14.43 16.05 2.23
CA THR A 183 -13.47 17.13 2.48
C THR A 183 -12.48 17.38 1.35
N GLY A 184 -12.38 16.46 0.38
CA GLY A 184 -11.44 16.51 -0.74
C GLY A 184 -12.09 16.89 -2.08
N MET A 185 -13.33 17.38 -2.11
CA MET A 185 -14.06 17.67 -3.36
C MET A 185 -13.28 18.51 -4.37
N ASN A 186 -12.48 19.45 -3.90
CA ASN A 186 -11.68 20.33 -4.77
C ASN A 186 -10.53 19.61 -5.50
N ALA A 187 -10.21 18.36 -5.15
CA ALA A 187 -9.21 17.56 -5.85
C ALA A 187 -9.78 16.78 -7.04
N ASN A 188 -11.10 16.81 -7.25
CA ASN A 188 -11.73 16.09 -8.35
C ASN A 188 -11.25 16.65 -9.70
N LEU A 189 -10.78 15.77 -10.58
CA LEU A 189 -10.39 16.10 -11.94
C LEU A 189 -11.50 15.68 -12.92
N PRO A 190 -11.78 16.46 -13.97
CA PRO A 190 -12.91 16.17 -14.86
C PRO A 190 -12.67 14.99 -15.83
N TYR A 191 -11.40 14.59 -16.02
CA TYR A 191 -10.98 13.58 -17.01
C TYR A 191 -10.32 12.34 -16.38
N VAL A 192 -10.17 12.30 -15.06
CA VAL A 192 -9.64 11.12 -14.35
C VAL A 192 -10.31 11.01 -12.98
N THR A 193 -10.64 9.78 -12.60
CA THR A 193 -11.22 9.47 -11.29
C THR A 193 -10.13 9.51 -10.23
N VAL A 194 -10.35 10.29 -9.16
CA VAL A 194 -9.36 10.48 -8.10
C VAL A 194 -9.93 9.95 -6.79
N ALA A 195 -9.10 9.26 -6.00
CA ALA A 195 -9.41 8.90 -4.62
C ALA A 195 -8.32 9.45 -3.70
N GLY A 196 -8.70 9.93 -2.52
CA GLY A 196 -7.74 10.57 -1.63
C GLY A 196 -8.28 10.88 -0.25
N LYS A 197 -7.43 11.46 0.59
CA LYS A 197 -7.78 11.79 1.96
C LYS A 197 -7.04 13.05 2.44
N THR A 198 -7.78 13.94 3.09
CA THR A 198 -7.24 15.11 3.80
C THR A 198 -6.75 14.73 5.20
N GLY A 199 -5.74 15.44 5.69
CA GLY A 199 -5.29 15.39 7.07
C GLY A 199 -4.95 16.79 7.59
N THR A 200 -5.30 17.03 8.85
CA THR A 200 -4.94 18.24 9.60
C THR A 200 -4.46 17.75 10.95
N ALA A 201 -3.16 17.91 11.22
CA ALA A 201 -2.54 17.36 12.43
C ALA A 201 -2.00 18.50 13.30
N GLU A 202 -2.63 18.73 14.45
CA GLU A 202 -2.11 19.66 15.45
C GLU A 202 -0.74 19.21 15.95
N TYR A 203 0.14 20.16 16.26
CA TYR A 203 1.48 19.86 16.72
C TYR A 203 2.03 20.94 17.66
N CYS A 204 3.06 20.59 18.43
CA CYS A 204 3.89 21.54 19.15
C CYS A 204 5.27 20.95 19.38
N ASP A 205 6.18 21.22 18.44
CA ASP A 205 7.54 20.69 18.44
C ASP A 205 8.54 21.70 19.05
N ASP A 206 9.83 21.37 18.98
CA ASP A 206 10.93 22.23 19.41
C ASP A 206 11.19 23.44 18.50
N ILE A 207 10.53 23.52 17.33
CA ILE A 207 10.61 24.66 16.41
C ILE A 207 9.47 25.65 16.66
N ALA A 208 8.23 25.17 16.80
CA ALA A 208 7.04 25.99 17.01
C ALA A 208 6.98 26.64 18.41
N ARG A 209 7.52 25.97 19.43
CA ARG A 209 7.59 26.50 20.80
C ARG A 209 8.35 27.83 20.90
N PRO A 210 9.63 27.93 20.48
CA PRO A 210 10.37 29.19 20.57
C PRO A 210 9.80 30.29 19.66
N LEU A 211 9.05 29.93 18.62
CA LEU A 211 8.35 30.87 17.75
C LEU A 211 7.03 31.40 18.34
N GLY A 212 6.61 30.92 19.52
CA GLY A 212 5.37 31.34 20.16
C GLY A 212 4.09 30.86 19.46
N LEU A 213 4.19 29.84 18.59
CA LEU A 213 3.05 29.31 17.83
C LEU A 213 2.16 28.39 18.68
N CYS A 214 2.73 27.75 19.70
CA CYS A 214 2.04 26.80 20.57
C CYS A 214 1.10 27.49 21.56
N VAL A 215 -0.09 27.89 21.09
CA VAL A 215 -1.13 28.53 21.92
C VAL A 215 -2.17 27.49 22.34
N PRO A 216 -2.37 27.24 23.65
CA PRO A 216 -3.40 26.31 24.11
C PRO A 216 -4.79 26.67 23.59
N GLY A 217 -5.48 25.69 23.01
CA GLY A 217 -6.80 25.88 22.39
C GLY A 217 -6.76 26.48 20.97
N ASN A 218 -5.57 26.80 20.45
CA ASN A 218 -5.34 27.23 19.09
C ASN A 218 -3.96 26.74 18.62
N TRP A 219 -3.77 25.42 18.65
CA TRP A 219 -2.50 24.80 18.27
C TRP A 219 -2.25 24.97 16.78
N PRO A 220 -0.98 25.14 16.36
CA PRO A 220 -0.65 25.13 14.95
C PRO A 220 -0.87 23.71 14.40
N ALA A 221 -1.13 23.61 13.10
CA ALA A 221 -1.39 22.33 12.45
C ALA A 221 -0.58 22.15 11.17
N HIS A 222 -0.19 20.92 10.90
CA HIS A 222 0.33 20.50 9.61
C HIS A 222 -0.81 20.16 8.65
N ALA A 223 -0.69 20.59 7.40
CA ALA A 223 -1.62 20.24 6.34
C ALA A 223 -1.11 19.03 5.57
N TRP A 224 -1.97 18.02 5.42
CA TRP A 224 -1.70 16.80 4.68
C TRP A 224 -2.77 16.56 3.62
N PHE A 225 -2.37 16.06 2.46
CA PHE A 225 -3.28 15.47 1.51
C PHE A 225 -2.56 14.37 0.72
N VAL A 226 -3.22 13.23 0.56
CA VAL A 226 -2.74 12.12 -0.26
C VAL A 226 -3.84 11.72 -1.23
N ALA A 227 -3.49 11.50 -2.50
CA ALA A 227 -4.42 11.01 -3.49
C ALA A 227 -3.73 10.13 -4.52
N TYR A 228 -4.48 9.19 -5.07
CA TYR A 228 -4.09 8.39 -6.22
C TYR A 228 -5.13 8.49 -7.34
N ALA A 229 -4.67 8.23 -8.55
CA ALA A 229 -5.50 8.22 -9.74
C ALA A 229 -4.88 7.28 -10.79
N PRO A 230 -5.70 6.75 -11.72
CA PRO A 230 -7.15 6.55 -11.61
C PRO A 230 -7.59 5.85 -10.32
N TYR A 231 -8.88 5.98 -9.98
CA TYR A 231 -9.45 5.25 -8.85
C TYR A 231 -9.49 3.74 -9.12
N GLU A 232 -9.88 3.34 -10.33
CA GLU A 232 -10.13 1.95 -10.70
C GLU A 232 -8.84 1.18 -11.03
N ASP A 233 -7.85 1.87 -11.60
CA ASP A 233 -6.55 1.31 -11.99
C ASP A 233 -5.45 2.33 -11.66
N PRO A 234 -4.99 2.40 -10.39
CA PRO A 234 -4.09 3.45 -9.94
C PRO A 234 -2.71 3.39 -10.61
N GLU A 235 -2.30 4.50 -11.23
CA GLU A 235 -1.00 4.61 -11.89
C GLU A 235 -0.05 5.59 -11.21
N ILE A 236 -0.60 6.52 -10.43
CA ILE A 236 0.16 7.50 -9.66
C ILE A 236 -0.49 7.74 -8.31
N ILE A 237 0.36 7.88 -7.28
CA ILE A 237 0.00 8.36 -5.96
C ILE A 237 0.88 9.56 -5.60
N ILE A 238 0.29 10.59 -5.01
CA ILE A 238 0.97 11.82 -4.63
C ILE A 238 0.57 12.16 -3.19
N ILE A 239 1.55 12.58 -2.39
CA ILE A 239 1.35 13.12 -1.05
C ILE A 239 1.93 14.54 -0.97
N ALA A 240 1.20 15.44 -0.32
CA ALA A 240 1.70 16.74 0.07
C ALA A 240 1.65 16.88 1.60
N PHE A 241 2.74 17.40 2.16
CA PHE A 241 2.89 17.79 3.55
C PHE A 241 3.33 19.24 3.61
N VAL A 242 2.60 20.07 4.35
CA VAL A 242 2.95 21.47 4.57
C VAL A 242 3.06 21.71 6.06
N TYR A 243 4.30 21.96 6.50
CA TYR A 243 4.61 22.34 7.88
C TYR A 243 3.91 23.66 8.22
N ASN A 244 3.25 23.71 9.38
CA ASN A 244 2.39 24.82 9.79
C ASN A 244 1.35 25.23 8.71
N GLY A 245 0.90 24.28 7.89
CA GLY A 245 0.00 24.52 6.77
C GLY A 245 -1.48 24.62 7.13
N GLY A 246 -1.86 24.44 8.40
CA GLY A 246 -3.26 24.48 8.81
C GLY A 246 -4.08 23.35 8.19
N GLU A 247 -5.20 23.67 7.55
CA GLU A 247 -6.13 22.69 7.00
C GLU A 247 -5.59 22.01 5.72
N GLY A 248 -5.63 20.67 5.70
CA GLY A 248 -5.21 19.86 4.55
C GLY A 248 -5.95 20.16 3.24
N SER A 249 -7.26 20.39 3.32
CA SER A 249 -8.12 20.68 2.15
C SER A 249 -7.81 22.03 1.48
N ALA A 250 -7.32 22.98 2.26
CA ALA A 250 -7.05 24.34 1.81
C ALA A 250 -5.63 24.49 1.25
N ASN A 251 -4.64 23.83 1.87
CA ASN A 251 -3.22 24.12 1.61
C ASN A 251 -2.44 22.96 0.98
N ALA A 252 -2.69 21.70 1.39
CA ALA A 252 -1.98 20.55 0.84
C ALA A 252 -2.68 20.00 -0.42
N LEU A 253 -4.02 20.02 -0.43
CA LEU A 253 -4.82 19.50 -1.53
C LEU A 253 -4.54 20.20 -2.89
N PRO A 254 -4.47 21.53 -3.00
CA PRO A 254 -4.19 22.18 -4.28
C PRO A 254 -2.86 21.74 -4.89
N ILE A 255 -1.82 21.53 -4.06
CA ILE A 255 -0.50 21.06 -4.50
C ILE A 255 -0.61 19.69 -5.18
N VAL A 256 -1.33 18.76 -4.56
CA VAL A 256 -1.52 17.41 -5.10
C VAL A 256 -2.35 17.45 -6.38
N ARG A 257 -3.42 18.25 -6.42
CA ARG A 257 -4.25 18.40 -7.61
C ARG A 257 -3.44 18.93 -8.80
N GLU A 258 -2.69 20.01 -8.61
CA GLU A 258 -1.87 20.60 -9.67
C GLU A 258 -0.79 19.63 -10.16
N THR A 259 -0.16 18.91 -9.23
CA THR A 259 0.85 17.88 -9.57
C THR A 259 0.24 16.74 -10.38
N MET A 260 -0.96 16.28 -9.99
CA MET A 260 -1.68 15.20 -10.67
C MET A 260 -2.14 15.64 -12.07
N GLU A 261 -2.68 16.84 -12.20
CA GLU A 261 -3.04 17.45 -13.49
C GLU A 261 -1.81 17.59 -14.41
N ALA A 262 -0.67 18.03 -13.87
CA ALA A 262 0.57 18.11 -14.61
C ALA A 262 1.04 16.72 -15.09
N TYR A 263 0.95 15.70 -14.25
CA TYR A 263 1.28 14.32 -14.62
C TYR A 263 0.39 13.83 -15.78
N MET A 264 -0.93 14.00 -15.67
CA MET A 264 -1.89 13.56 -16.69
C MET A 264 -1.64 14.27 -18.02
N ARG A 265 -1.36 15.58 -17.99
CA ARG A 265 -0.99 16.36 -19.18
C ARG A 265 0.30 15.85 -19.82
N LEU A 266 1.37 15.69 -19.04
CA LEU A 266 2.66 15.22 -19.54
C LEU A 266 2.58 13.81 -20.12
N LYS A 267 1.73 12.95 -19.56
CA LYS A 267 1.46 11.60 -20.09
C LYS A 267 0.89 11.68 -21.52
N VAL A 268 -0.09 12.56 -21.75
CA VAL A 268 -0.67 12.77 -23.09
C VAL A 268 0.35 13.37 -24.06
N GLU A 269 1.11 14.38 -23.63
CA GLU A 269 2.16 15.01 -24.46
C GLU A 269 3.25 14.02 -24.90
N ARG A 270 3.53 12.99 -24.09
CA ARG A 270 4.48 11.91 -24.39
C ARG A 270 3.89 10.75 -25.19
N GLY A 271 2.64 10.88 -25.67
CA GLY A 271 1.97 9.87 -26.49
C GLY A 271 1.24 8.78 -25.69
N GLY A 272 1.11 8.94 -24.37
CA GLY A 272 0.25 8.09 -23.55
C GLY A 272 -1.24 8.46 -23.71
N THR A 273 -2.12 7.54 -23.34
CA THR A 273 -3.57 7.78 -23.31
C THR A 273 -4.05 8.15 -21.92
N LEU A 274 -5.04 9.04 -21.82
CA LEU A 274 -5.71 9.26 -20.55
C LEU A 274 -6.50 7.99 -20.15
N PRO A 275 -6.51 7.65 -18.85
CA PRO A 275 -7.36 6.58 -18.36
C PRO A 275 -8.84 6.86 -18.69
N GLY A 276 -9.53 5.90 -19.32
CA GLY A 276 -10.94 6.04 -19.71
C GLY A 276 -11.20 6.54 -21.14
N THR A 277 -10.17 6.91 -21.92
CA THR A 277 -10.30 7.10 -23.38
C THR A 277 -9.84 5.85 -24.13
N ALA A 278 -10.60 4.76 -24.04
CA ALA A 278 -10.49 3.72 -25.06
C ALA A 278 -10.94 4.32 -26.41
N PRO A 279 -10.27 4.04 -27.54
CA PRO A 279 -10.80 4.41 -28.84
C PRO A 279 -12.16 3.74 -28.98
N THR A 280 -13.19 4.54 -29.24
CA THR A 280 -14.53 4.05 -29.54
C THR A 280 -14.39 3.09 -30.71
N GLN A 281 -14.42 1.78 -30.46
CA GLN A 281 -14.57 0.82 -31.53
C GLN A 281 -15.89 1.19 -32.21
N GLN A 282 -15.79 1.60 -33.48
CA GLN A 282 -16.97 1.76 -34.32
C GLN A 282 -17.80 0.48 -34.21
N PRO A 283 -19.14 0.56 -34.13
CA PRO A 283 -19.95 -0.64 -34.07
C PRO A 283 -19.60 -1.50 -35.29
N VAL A 284 -19.05 -2.69 -35.02
CA VAL A 284 -18.89 -3.72 -36.05
C VAL A 284 -20.28 -3.95 -36.61
N ALA A 285 -20.47 -3.64 -37.89
CA ALA A 285 -21.71 -3.90 -38.60
C ALA A 285 -22.07 -5.38 -38.40
N THR A 286 -23.19 -5.63 -37.74
CA THR A 286 -23.72 -6.97 -37.52
C THR A 286 -23.95 -7.60 -38.89
N GLN A 287 -23.09 -8.56 -39.26
CA GLN A 287 -23.38 -9.41 -40.40
C GLN A 287 -24.63 -10.22 -40.07
N SER A 288 -25.67 -10.04 -40.87
CA SER A 288 -26.89 -10.82 -40.83
C SER A 288 -26.55 -12.28 -41.07
N VAL A 289 -26.71 -13.12 -40.05
CA VAL A 289 -26.68 -14.58 -40.20
C VAL A 289 -27.93 -15.00 -40.98
N GLN A 290 -27.75 -15.47 -42.21
CA GLN A 290 -28.82 -16.14 -42.95
C GLN A 290 -29.13 -17.49 -42.28
N PRO A 291 -30.42 -17.87 -42.14
CA PRO A 291 -30.78 -19.21 -41.68
C PRO A 291 -30.39 -20.27 -42.72
N PRO A 292 -30.04 -21.50 -42.29
CA PRO A 292 -29.64 -22.57 -43.19
C PRO A 292 -30.81 -23.05 -44.05
N ASP A 293 -30.50 -23.31 -45.33
CA ASP A 293 -31.42 -23.81 -46.34
C ASP A 293 -32.10 -25.12 -45.91
N ALA A 294 -33.42 -25.10 -45.89
CA ALA A 294 -34.26 -26.28 -45.72
C ALA A 294 -34.59 -26.85 -47.10
N ASP A 295 -33.71 -27.70 -47.63
CA ASP A 295 -34.02 -28.55 -48.79
C ASP A 295 -33.24 -29.87 -48.71
N ASN A 296 -33.83 -30.85 -48.03
CA ASN A 296 -33.75 -32.26 -48.42
C ASN A 296 -34.79 -33.09 -47.62
N ALA A 297 -36.05 -32.98 -48.03
CA ALA A 297 -37.06 -33.99 -47.70
C ALA A 297 -37.27 -34.85 -48.95
N GLY A 298 -36.73 -36.07 -48.93
CA GLY A 298 -37.03 -37.07 -49.94
C GLY A 298 -38.51 -37.46 -49.89
N GLU A 299 -39.16 -37.49 -51.05
CA GLU A 299 -40.49 -38.08 -51.21
C GLU A 299 -40.44 -39.61 -51.08
N PRO A 300 -41.49 -40.24 -50.52
CA PRO A 300 -41.59 -41.70 -50.44
C PRO A 300 -42.26 -42.28 -51.69
N ASP A 301 -41.77 -43.44 -52.13
CA ASP A 301 -42.44 -44.31 -53.10
C ASP A 301 -43.88 -44.64 -52.67
N THR A 302 -44.85 -44.50 -53.58
CA THR A 302 -45.93 -45.48 -53.83
C THR A 302 -46.74 -45.11 -55.08
N GLN A 303 -47.20 -46.16 -55.79
CA GLN A 303 -47.91 -46.21 -57.09
C GLN A 303 -48.85 -45.06 -57.44
#